data_AF-A0A4Q6EXB3-F1
#
_entry.id   AF-A0A4Q6EXB3-F1
#
_cell.length_a   1.000
_cell.length_b   1.000
_cell.length_c   1.000
_cell.angle_alpha   90.00
_cell.angle_beta   90.00
_cell.angle_gamma   90.00
#
_symmetry.space_group_name_H-M   'P 1'
#
loop_
_entity.id
_entity.type
_entity.pdbx_description
1 polymer ?
#
loop_
_entity_poly.entity_id
_entity_poly.type
_entity_poly.pdbx_seq_one_letter_code
_entity_poly.pdbx_strand_id
1 'polypeptide(L)'
;MKAYALVIAMLLLFAGGAAFLFLPQGKELQETALISAGRDQLRYENYRVHELMGGSQHVISLKSPGQNAWLALIDFPYGDPFSIKETNFRLVPLTAGRYAVLLGWKMAISPPAGSSEWIFWDAGRDLEGWECCNYRLLKDVSIDANGRGTLTLNPIPQRAGETQKLETTDAGRSWHRFTGL
;
A
#
# COMPACT_ATOMS: atom_id res chain seq x y z
N MET A 1 -1.57 -60.58 -12.40
CA MET A 1 -2.21 -59.63 -11.45
C MET A 1 -1.33 -58.44 -11.03
N LYS A 2 -0.19 -58.14 -11.69
CA LYS A 2 0.70 -57.01 -11.29
C LYS A 2 0.55 -55.74 -12.13
N ALA A 3 -0.06 -55.81 -13.33
CA ALA A 3 -0.20 -54.68 -14.23
C ALA A 3 -1.32 -53.70 -13.85
N TYR A 4 -2.40 -54.18 -13.21
CA TYR A 4 -3.56 -53.34 -12.87
C TYR A 4 -3.27 -52.33 -11.75
N ALA A 5 -2.40 -52.67 -10.79
CA ALA A 5 -2.05 -51.77 -9.70
C ALA A 5 -1.23 -50.55 -10.15
N LEU A 6 -0.40 -50.70 -11.20
CA LEU A 6 0.43 -49.62 -11.74
C LEU A 6 -0.40 -48.57 -12.50
N VAL A 7 -1.42 -49.02 -13.22
CA VAL A 7 -2.32 -48.13 -14.00
C VAL A 7 -3.22 -47.29 -13.08
N ILE A 8 -3.72 -47.89 -11.98
CA ILE A 8 -4.54 -47.16 -11.00
C ILE A 8 -3.70 -46.11 -10.25
N ALA A 9 -2.44 -46.42 -9.90
CA ALA A 9 -1.55 -45.46 -9.26
C ALA A 9 -1.19 -44.27 -10.17
N MET A 10 -0.98 -44.50 -11.47
CA MET A 10 -0.75 -43.41 -12.44
C MET A 10 -2.00 -42.53 -12.65
N LEU A 11 -3.20 -43.12 -12.69
CA LEU A 11 -4.45 -42.36 -12.81
C LEU A 11 -4.72 -41.47 -11.58
N LEU A 12 -4.37 -41.92 -10.37
CA LEU A 12 -4.49 -41.11 -9.15
C LEU A 12 -3.46 -39.96 -9.10
N LEU A 13 -2.25 -40.16 -9.64
CA LEU A 13 -1.24 -39.09 -9.77
C LEU A 13 -1.66 -38.04 -10.82
N PHE A 14 -2.28 -38.43 -11.93
CA PHE A 14 -2.83 -37.48 -12.91
C PHE A 14 -4.08 -36.75 -12.41
N ALA A 15 -4.97 -37.44 -11.66
CA ALA A 15 -6.13 -36.80 -11.05
C ALA A 15 -5.74 -35.81 -9.93
N GLY A 16 -4.72 -36.15 -9.12
CA GLY A 16 -4.18 -35.24 -8.10
C GLY A 16 -3.40 -34.05 -8.68
N GLY A 17 -2.65 -34.25 -9.78
CA GLY A 17 -1.93 -33.18 -10.46
C GLY A 17 -2.83 -32.20 -11.22
N ALA A 18 -3.94 -32.69 -11.80
CA ALA A 18 -4.90 -31.83 -12.50
C ALA A 18 -5.69 -30.91 -11.56
N ALA A 19 -5.94 -31.32 -10.30
CA ALA A 19 -6.67 -30.50 -9.33
C ALA A 19 -5.95 -29.18 -8.97
N PHE A 20 -4.61 -29.16 -9.01
CA PHE A 20 -3.83 -27.93 -8.79
C PHE A 20 -3.93 -26.92 -9.94
N LEU A 21 -4.24 -27.37 -11.17
CA LEU A 21 -4.41 -26.49 -12.33
C LEU A 21 -5.76 -25.75 -12.34
N PHE A 22 -6.67 -26.09 -11.41
CA PHE A 22 -7.99 -25.45 -11.27
C PHE A 22 -8.16 -24.70 -9.94
N LEU A 23 -7.07 -24.40 -9.23
CA LEU A 23 -7.16 -23.44 -8.13
C LEU A 23 -7.60 -22.08 -8.72
N PRO A 24 -8.65 -21.44 -8.17
CA PRO A 24 -9.15 -20.18 -8.71
C PRO A 24 -8.07 -19.11 -8.62
N GLN A 25 -7.43 -18.81 -9.74
CA GLN A 25 -6.57 -17.63 -9.88
C GLN A 25 -7.49 -16.42 -10.00
N GLY A 26 -7.77 -15.79 -8.86
CA GLY A 26 -8.70 -14.68 -8.81
C GLY A 26 -8.51 -13.84 -7.55
N LYS A 27 -8.74 -12.54 -7.71
CA LYS A 27 -8.85 -11.60 -6.60
C LYS A 27 -10.31 -11.26 -6.36
N GLU A 28 -10.74 -11.28 -5.11
CA GLU A 28 -12.11 -10.99 -4.72
C GLU A 28 -12.14 -9.66 -3.96
N LEU A 29 -12.92 -8.68 -4.43
CA LEU A 29 -13.06 -7.40 -3.74
C LEU A 29 -13.73 -7.61 -2.38
N GLN A 30 -13.03 -7.29 -1.29
CA GLN A 30 -13.52 -7.38 0.09
C GLN A 30 -14.05 -6.03 0.59
N GLU A 31 -13.38 -4.94 0.22
CA GLU A 31 -13.66 -3.60 0.75
C GLU A 31 -13.44 -2.55 -0.33
N THR A 32 -14.28 -1.52 -0.35
CA THR A 32 -14.04 -0.32 -1.15
C THR A 32 -14.47 0.92 -0.40
N ALA A 33 -13.68 1.98 -0.52
CA ALA A 33 -14.00 3.30 0.03
C ALA A 33 -13.75 4.37 -1.03
N LEU A 34 -14.60 5.40 -1.05
CA LEU A 34 -14.48 6.56 -1.94
C LEU A 34 -14.30 7.82 -1.11
N ILE A 35 -13.25 8.58 -1.41
CA ILE A 35 -12.94 9.84 -0.72
C ILE A 35 -12.73 10.95 -1.74
N SER A 36 -13.38 12.09 -1.53
CA SER A 36 -13.14 13.30 -2.33
C SER A 36 -11.92 14.05 -1.78
N ALA A 37 -10.97 14.38 -2.66
CA ALA A 37 -9.74 15.09 -2.36
C ALA A 37 -9.66 16.38 -3.19
N GLY A 38 -10.29 17.44 -2.71
CA GLY A 38 -10.43 18.67 -3.49
C GLY A 38 -11.25 18.42 -4.76
N ARG A 39 -10.61 18.47 -5.93
CA ARG A 39 -11.27 18.17 -7.22
C ARG A 39 -11.11 16.73 -7.66
N ASP A 40 -10.24 15.96 -7.01
CA ASP A 40 -10.00 14.58 -7.36
C ASP A 40 -10.92 13.64 -6.56
N GLN A 41 -11.13 12.43 -7.09
CA GLN A 41 -11.72 11.32 -6.37
C GLN A 41 -10.64 10.26 -6.13
N LEU A 42 -10.56 9.78 -4.89
CA LEU A 42 -9.74 8.64 -4.52
C LEU A 42 -10.64 7.44 -4.26
N ARG A 43 -10.18 6.27 -4.67
CA ARG A 43 -10.82 5.00 -4.39
C ARG A 43 -9.82 4.06 -3.75
N TYR A 44 -10.14 3.57 -2.57
CA TYR A 44 -9.44 2.46 -1.94
C TYR A 44 -10.19 1.17 -2.26
N GLU A 45 -9.44 0.12 -2.61
CA GLU A 45 -9.93 -1.22 -2.88
C GLU A 45 -9.03 -2.22 -2.16
N ASN A 46 -9.64 -3.13 -1.41
CA ASN A 46 -8.97 -4.29 -0.84
C ASN A 46 -9.49 -5.54 -1.54
N TYR A 47 -8.59 -6.33 -2.12
CA TYR A 47 -8.93 -7.62 -2.66
C TYR A 47 -8.33 -8.73 -1.82
N ARG A 48 -9.09 -9.80 -1.54
CA ARG A 48 -8.54 -11.07 -1.08
C ARG A 48 -7.90 -11.78 -2.27
N VAL A 49 -6.65 -12.21 -2.11
CA VAL A 49 -5.91 -12.94 -3.15
C VAL A 49 -5.97 -14.43 -2.83
N HIS A 50 -6.53 -15.22 -3.75
CA HIS A 50 -6.64 -16.68 -3.61
C HIS A 50 -5.35 -17.38 -4.03
N GLU A 51 -4.26 -17.11 -3.32
CA GLU A 51 -2.98 -17.82 -3.46
C GLU A 51 -2.79 -18.82 -2.30
N LEU A 52 -1.87 -19.78 -2.47
CA LEU A 52 -1.60 -20.86 -1.50
C LEU A 52 -1.30 -20.37 -0.07
N MET A 53 -0.74 -19.16 0.06
CA MET A 53 -0.39 -18.55 1.35
C MET A 53 -1.49 -17.59 1.86
N GLY A 54 -2.55 -17.39 1.09
CA GLY A 54 -3.51 -16.31 1.30
C GLY A 54 -2.87 -14.93 1.16
N GLY A 55 -3.69 -13.89 1.34
CA GLY A 55 -3.23 -12.51 1.33
C GLY A 55 -4.31 -11.53 0.88
N SER A 56 -3.93 -10.27 0.81
CA SER A 56 -4.72 -9.22 0.18
C SER A 56 -3.90 -8.37 -0.78
N GLN A 57 -4.58 -7.70 -1.70
CA GLN A 57 -4.02 -6.68 -2.56
C GLN A 57 -4.73 -5.37 -2.23
N HIS A 58 -3.95 -4.34 -1.93
CA HIS A 58 -4.49 -3.02 -1.64
C HIS A 58 -4.19 -2.09 -2.81
N VAL A 59 -5.24 -1.48 -3.35
CA VAL A 59 -5.15 -0.55 -4.47
C VAL A 59 -5.76 0.79 -4.06
N ILE A 60 -4.98 1.86 -4.19
CA ILE A 60 -5.49 3.23 -4.14
C ILE A 60 -5.45 3.76 -5.56
N SER A 61 -6.61 4.13 -6.07
CA SER A 61 -6.78 4.73 -7.38
C SER A 61 -7.23 6.18 -7.29
N LEU A 62 -6.85 6.96 -8.28
CA LEU A 62 -7.22 8.36 -8.46
C LEU A 62 -8.07 8.53 -9.71
N LYS A 63 -9.05 9.42 -9.65
CA LYS A 63 -9.76 9.93 -10.82
C LYS A 63 -9.82 11.45 -10.74
N SER A 64 -9.09 12.11 -11.64
CA SER A 64 -9.08 13.58 -11.74
C SER A 64 -10.22 14.10 -12.63
N PRO A 65 -10.61 15.38 -12.51
CA PRO A 65 -11.64 15.99 -13.35
C PRO A 65 -11.38 15.81 -14.84
N GLY A 66 -12.40 15.39 -15.58
CA GLY A 66 -12.31 15.16 -17.02
C GLY A 66 -11.64 13.84 -17.43
N GLN A 67 -11.12 13.05 -16.48
CA GLN A 67 -10.64 11.70 -16.76
C GLN A 67 -11.79 10.68 -16.67
N ASN A 68 -11.84 9.77 -17.64
CA ASN A 68 -12.83 8.70 -17.66
C ASN A 68 -12.35 7.43 -16.94
N ALA A 69 -11.03 7.26 -16.81
CA ALA A 69 -10.40 6.10 -16.20
C ALA A 69 -9.86 6.41 -14.80
N TRP A 70 -9.71 5.36 -14.00
CA TRP A 70 -9.01 5.38 -12.71
C TRP A 70 -7.52 5.09 -12.94
N LEU A 71 -6.64 5.87 -12.32
CA LEU A 71 -5.19 5.64 -12.30
C LEU A 71 -4.79 5.04 -10.96
N ALA A 72 -4.19 3.85 -10.97
CA ALA A 72 -3.62 3.27 -9.75
C ALA A 72 -2.41 4.10 -9.28
N LEU A 73 -2.45 4.59 -8.04
CA LEU A 73 -1.36 5.32 -7.40
C LEU A 73 -0.50 4.40 -6.55
N ILE A 74 -1.15 3.66 -5.65
CA ILE A 74 -0.49 2.68 -4.79
C ILE A 74 -1.15 1.34 -5.09
N ASP A 75 -0.36 0.38 -5.54
CA ASP A 75 -0.76 -1.02 -5.70
C ASP A 75 0.30 -1.86 -5.01
N PHE A 76 -0.08 -2.58 -3.96
CA PHE A 76 0.84 -3.52 -3.34
C PHE A 76 0.16 -4.83 -2.94
N PRO A 77 0.80 -5.97 -3.24
CA PRO A 77 0.42 -7.25 -2.68
C PRO A 77 0.81 -7.31 -1.20
N TYR A 78 0.02 -8.02 -0.42
CA TYR A 78 0.17 -8.13 1.01
C TYR A 78 -0.09 -9.58 1.43
N GLY A 79 0.97 -10.29 1.79
CA GLY A 79 0.93 -11.73 2.11
C GLY A 79 0.56 -12.06 3.56
N ASP A 80 0.22 -11.07 4.38
CA ASP A 80 -0.15 -11.31 5.78
C ASP A 80 -1.68 -11.47 5.89
N PRO A 81 -2.15 -12.42 6.73
CA PRO A 81 -3.58 -12.71 6.88
C PRO A 81 -4.40 -11.57 7.50
N PHE A 82 -3.77 -10.57 8.13
CA PHE A 82 -4.44 -9.44 8.77
C PHE A 82 -4.72 -8.32 7.78
N SER A 83 -5.98 -8.14 7.39
CA SER A 83 -6.37 -7.06 6.48
C SER A 83 -6.05 -5.67 7.07
N ILE A 84 -5.39 -4.84 6.28
CA ILE A 84 -5.29 -3.40 6.56
C ILE A 84 -6.70 -2.84 6.40
N LYS A 85 -7.31 -2.39 7.51
CA LYS A 85 -8.66 -1.82 7.52
C LYS A 85 -8.67 -0.45 6.84
N GLU A 86 -9.82 -0.03 6.30
CA GLU A 86 -10.04 1.35 5.80
C GLU A 86 -9.58 2.43 6.79
N THR A 87 -9.70 2.22 8.10
CA THR A 87 -9.23 3.20 9.11
C THR A 87 -7.73 3.52 9.06
N ASN A 88 -6.92 2.71 8.38
CA ASN A 88 -5.50 2.99 8.16
C ASN A 88 -5.25 3.77 6.86
N PHE A 89 -6.27 3.95 6.02
CA PHE A 89 -6.28 4.85 4.87
C PHE A 89 -6.69 6.24 5.34
N ARG A 90 -5.84 7.24 5.08
CA ARG A 90 -6.15 8.63 5.44
C ARG A 90 -5.73 9.60 4.35
N LEU A 91 -6.60 10.56 4.10
CA LEU A 91 -6.33 11.71 3.26
C LEU A 91 -5.95 12.90 4.15
N VAL A 92 -4.76 13.44 3.95
CA VAL A 92 -4.23 14.56 4.72
C VAL A 92 -4.07 15.76 3.80
N PRO A 93 -4.82 16.86 3.98
CA PRO A 93 -4.65 18.06 3.19
C PRO A 93 -3.29 18.71 3.49
N LEU A 94 -2.61 19.16 2.45
CA LEU A 94 -1.35 19.88 2.50
C LEU A 94 -1.54 21.31 1.99
N THR A 95 -0.48 22.13 2.07
CA THR A 95 -0.52 23.49 1.52
C THR A 95 -0.57 23.51 -0.02
N ALA A 96 -0.96 24.65 -0.58
CA ALA A 96 -1.05 24.89 -2.03
C ALA A 96 -1.99 23.93 -2.78
N GLY A 97 -3.06 23.46 -2.12
CA GLY A 97 -4.06 22.58 -2.71
C GLY A 97 -3.57 21.15 -2.95
N ARG A 98 -2.44 20.78 -2.35
CA ARG A 98 -1.90 19.42 -2.38
C ARG A 98 -2.51 18.59 -1.26
N TYR A 99 -2.33 17.28 -1.33
CA TYR A 99 -2.74 16.35 -0.29
C TYR A 99 -1.82 15.12 -0.27
N ALA A 100 -1.75 14.46 0.86
CA ALA A 100 -1.09 13.17 1.03
C ALA A 100 -2.12 12.08 1.30
N VAL A 101 -1.82 10.90 0.78
CA VAL A 101 -2.56 9.68 1.01
C VAL A 101 -1.66 8.76 1.84
N LEU A 102 -2.13 8.39 3.03
CA LEU A 102 -1.42 7.52 3.95
C LEU A 102 -2.10 6.15 3.96
N LEU A 103 -1.33 5.08 3.82
CA LEU A 103 -1.80 3.71 3.93
C LEU A 103 -0.75 2.84 4.64
N GLY A 104 -0.98 2.57 5.92
CA GLY A 104 -0.06 1.77 6.72
C GLY A 104 1.31 2.43 6.90
N TRP A 105 2.31 1.87 6.22
CA TRP A 105 3.69 2.38 6.19
C TRP A 105 4.08 2.97 4.82
N LYS A 106 3.11 3.14 3.90
CA LYS A 106 3.29 3.73 2.57
C LYS A 106 2.52 5.03 2.44
N MET A 107 3.09 5.99 1.72
CA MET A 107 2.50 7.29 1.47
C MET A 107 2.65 7.68 0.00
N ALA A 108 1.64 8.35 -0.53
CA ALA A 108 1.72 9.06 -1.81
C ALA A 108 1.32 10.53 -1.62
N ILE A 109 2.09 11.45 -2.17
CA ILE A 109 1.83 12.90 -2.10
C ILE A 109 1.45 13.38 -3.50
N SER A 110 0.37 14.15 -3.57
CA SER A 110 -0.12 14.70 -4.81
C SER A 110 0.92 15.64 -5.45
N PRO A 111 1.00 15.66 -6.79
CA PRO A 111 1.86 16.60 -7.49
C PRO A 111 1.52 18.05 -7.14
N PRO A 112 2.49 18.98 -7.22
CA PRO A 112 2.18 20.40 -7.26
C PRO A 112 1.41 20.75 -8.56
N ALA A 113 0.78 21.93 -8.58
CA ALA A 113 0.07 22.41 -9.77
C ALA A 113 1.01 22.44 -11.00
N GLY A 114 0.54 21.90 -12.12
CA GLY A 114 1.31 21.81 -13.36
C GLY A 114 2.21 20.58 -13.48
N SER A 115 2.30 19.74 -12.44
CA SER A 115 2.97 18.44 -12.50
C SER A 115 1.94 17.29 -12.50
N SER A 116 2.29 16.17 -13.11
CA SER A 116 1.56 14.90 -13.03
C SER A 116 2.27 13.86 -12.16
N GLU A 117 3.47 14.18 -11.67
CA GLU A 117 4.32 13.25 -10.94
C GLU A 117 3.95 13.16 -9.46
N TRP A 118 3.44 12.01 -9.05
CA TRP A 118 3.21 11.68 -7.65
C TRP A 118 4.52 11.33 -6.95
N ILE A 119 4.62 11.72 -5.68
CA ILE A 119 5.79 11.40 -4.85
C ILE A 119 5.42 10.26 -3.93
N PHE A 120 6.22 9.19 -3.93
CA PHE A 120 5.96 7.99 -3.15
C PHE A 120 7.00 7.78 -2.07
N TRP A 121 6.54 7.38 -0.89
CA TRP A 121 7.39 7.01 0.24
C TRP A 121 6.96 5.65 0.80
N ASP A 122 7.94 4.81 1.11
CA ASP A 122 7.74 3.46 1.63
C ASP A 122 8.72 3.19 2.76
N ALA A 123 8.24 2.96 3.98
CA ALA A 123 9.10 2.66 5.12
C ALA A 123 10.04 1.47 4.86
N GLY A 124 9.61 0.46 4.09
CA GLY A 124 10.44 -0.70 3.76
C GLY A 124 11.68 -0.36 2.94
N ARG A 125 11.65 0.75 2.20
CA ARG A 125 12.75 1.21 1.35
C ARG A 125 13.46 2.42 1.94
N ASP A 126 12.69 3.33 2.53
CA ASP A 126 13.11 4.70 2.83
C ASP A 126 13.34 4.94 4.33
N LEU A 127 12.98 3.99 5.21
CA LEU A 127 13.19 4.10 6.65
C LEU A 127 14.26 3.11 7.13
N GLU A 128 15.41 3.64 7.52
CA GLU A 128 16.49 2.83 8.11
C GLU A 128 16.02 2.16 9.41
N GLY A 129 16.30 0.86 9.54
CA GLY A 129 15.94 0.07 10.72
C GLY A 129 14.47 -0.34 10.80
N TRP A 130 13.70 -0.18 9.73
CA TRP A 130 12.31 -0.66 9.69
C TRP A 130 12.24 -2.19 9.66
N GLU A 131 11.55 -2.77 10.64
CA GLU A 131 11.49 -4.24 10.81
C GLU A 131 10.19 -4.87 10.27
N CYS A 132 9.25 -4.11 9.67
CA CYS A 132 7.86 -4.55 9.41
C CYS A 132 7.14 -5.00 10.71
N CYS A 133 5.84 -5.02 10.89
CA CYS A 133 4.72 -4.70 10.03
C CYS A 133 3.77 -3.80 10.83
N ASN A 134 4.18 -2.57 11.08
CA ASN A 134 3.35 -1.63 11.81
C ASN A 134 2.42 -0.89 10.82
N TYR A 135 1.19 -1.41 10.68
CA TYR A 135 0.11 -0.86 9.83
C TYR A 135 -0.43 0.49 10.27
N ARG A 136 0.10 1.05 11.36
CA ARG A 136 -0.24 2.37 11.88
C ARG A 136 1.01 3.24 12.02
N LEU A 137 2.06 2.91 11.26
CA LEU A 137 3.34 3.61 11.34
C LEU A 137 3.16 5.08 10.98
N LEU A 138 2.58 5.38 9.83
CA LEU A 138 2.35 6.76 9.43
C LEU A 138 1.32 7.36 10.38
N LYS A 139 1.67 8.42 11.11
CA LYS A 139 0.76 9.10 12.04
C LYS A 139 0.19 10.37 11.43
N ASP A 140 1.06 11.22 10.89
CA ASP A 140 0.67 12.52 10.33
C ASP A 140 1.75 13.03 9.36
N VAL A 141 1.38 13.91 8.43
CA VAL A 141 2.29 14.57 7.51
C VAL A 141 1.91 16.02 7.29
N SER A 142 2.90 16.91 7.29
CA SER A 142 2.72 18.33 6.99
C SER A 142 3.81 18.80 6.05
N ILE A 143 3.46 19.63 5.08
CA ILE A 143 4.40 20.25 4.13
C ILE A 143 3.93 21.69 3.89
N ASP A 144 4.82 22.66 4.07
CA ASP A 144 4.62 24.08 3.83
C ASP A 144 4.79 24.46 2.35
N ALA A 145 4.48 25.72 2.03
CA ALA A 145 4.59 26.23 0.66
C ALA A 145 6.04 26.31 0.13
N ASN A 146 7.04 26.26 1.02
CA ASN A 146 8.46 26.23 0.67
C ASN A 146 8.98 24.80 0.48
N GLY A 147 8.11 23.79 0.58
CA GLY A 147 8.48 22.38 0.49
C GLY A 147 9.09 21.83 1.78
N ARG A 148 9.13 22.59 2.88
CA ARG A 148 9.58 22.10 4.18
C ARG A 148 8.46 21.38 4.88
N GLY A 149 8.74 20.24 5.49
CA GLY A 149 7.69 19.42 6.07
C GLY A 149 8.18 18.43 7.11
N THR A 150 7.22 17.83 7.79
CA THR A 150 7.49 16.79 8.79
C THR A 150 6.58 15.59 8.55
N LEU A 151 7.15 14.39 8.71
CA LEU A 151 6.42 13.12 8.72
C LEU A 151 6.52 12.55 10.13
N THR A 152 5.39 12.46 10.82
CA THR A 152 5.34 11.88 12.16
C THR A 152 5.02 10.40 12.04
N LEU A 153 5.83 9.59 12.70
CA LEU A 153 5.74 8.15 12.74
C LEU A 153 5.30 7.68 14.14
N ASN A 154 4.68 6.51 14.21
CA ASN A 154 4.24 5.87 15.45
C ASN A 154 4.96 4.51 15.58
N PRO A 155 6.28 4.49 15.85
CA PRO A 155 7.06 3.26 15.91
C PRO A 155 6.61 2.35 17.06
N ILE A 156 6.93 1.06 16.99
CA ILE A 156 6.64 0.12 18.08
C ILE A 156 7.62 0.39 19.24
N PRO A 157 7.17 0.63 20.49
CA PRO A 157 8.02 1.08 21.62
C PRO A 157 9.22 0.22 22.02
N GLN A 158 9.44 -0.92 21.36
CA GLN A 158 10.49 -1.91 21.67
C GLN A 158 11.47 -2.11 20.51
N ARG A 159 11.27 -1.42 19.38
CA ARG A 159 12.16 -1.52 18.21
C ARG A 159 13.21 -0.45 18.26
N ALA A 160 14.47 -0.87 18.31
CA ALA A 160 15.60 0.05 18.31
C ALA A 160 15.77 0.65 16.91
N GLY A 161 16.01 1.96 16.84
CA GLY A 161 16.39 2.65 15.59
C GLY A 161 15.23 3.24 14.77
N GLU A 162 13.97 2.87 15.03
CA GLU A 162 12.82 3.51 14.38
C GLU A 162 12.63 4.95 14.90
N THR A 163 12.86 5.95 14.05
CA THR A 163 12.62 7.35 14.41
C THR A 163 11.13 7.66 14.50
N GLN A 164 10.76 8.59 15.40
CA GLN A 164 9.39 9.07 15.52
C GLN A 164 9.06 10.19 14.53
N LYS A 165 10.08 10.80 13.92
CA LYS A 165 9.89 11.97 13.07
C LYS A 165 10.95 12.05 11.98
N LEU A 166 10.49 12.39 10.78
CA LEU A 166 11.32 12.76 9.65
C LEU A 166 11.02 14.20 9.21
N GLU A 167 11.98 14.82 8.53
CA GLU A 167 11.85 16.12 7.88
C GLU A 167 12.16 16.03 6.39
N THR A 168 11.53 16.92 5.63
CA THR A 168 11.78 17.13 4.20
C THR A 168 12.02 18.62 3.95
N THR A 169 12.87 18.94 2.98
CA THR A 169 13.07 20.31 2.46
C THR A 169 12.78 20.40 0.97
N ASP A 170 12.30 19.32 0.36
CA ASP A 170 12.09 19.17 -1.09
C ASP A 170 10.67 18.66 -1.40
N ALA A 171 9.72 19.08 -0.57
CA ALA A 171 8.30 18.82 -0.73
C ALA A 171 7.92 17.33 -0.68
N GLY A 172 8.70 16.56 0.09
CA GLY A 172 8.49 15.15 0.37
C GLY A 172 9.21 14.19 -0.57
N ARG A 173 10.06 14.69 -1.49
CA ARG A 173 10.85 13.85 -2.41
C ARG A 173 11.93 13.07 -1.66
N SER A 174 12.49 13.65 -0.62
CA SER A 174 13.39 13.00 0.33
C SER A 174 12.96 13.30 1.76
N TRP A 175 13.28 12.35 2.64
CA TRP A 175 12.98 12.41 4.07
C TRP A 175 14.23 12.03 4.86
N HIS A 176 14.53 12.84 5.88
CA HIS A 176 15.70 12.67 6.75
C HIS A 176 15.27 12.65 8.21
N ARG A 177 16.11 12.11 9.10
CA ARG A 177 15.82 12.17 10.55
C ARG A 177 15.65 13.62 10.98
N PHE A 178 14.60 13.90 11.74
CA PHE A 178 14.31 15.24 12.24
C PHE A 178 15.46 15.77 13.10
N THR A 179 16.02 16.93 12.75
CA THR A 179 17.13 17.56 13.48
C THR A 179 16.71 18.78 14.30
N GLY A 180 15.50 19.32 14.07
CA GLY A 180 14.93 20.40 14.87
C GLY A 180 15.37 21.82 14.50
N LEU A 181 15.76 22.03 13.24
CA LEU A 181 16.19 23.33 12.70
C LEU A 181 15.03 24.27 12.34
#